data_AF-A0A6A4J9Z8-F1
#
_entry.id   AF-A0A6A4J9Z8-F1
#
_cell.length_a   1.000
_cell.length_b   1.000
_cell.length_c   1.000
_cell.angle_alpha   90.00
_cell.angle_beta   90.00
_cell.angle_gamma   90.00
#
_symmetry.space_group_name_H-M   'P 1'
#
loop_
_entity.id
_entity.type
_entity.pdbx_description
1 polymer ?
#
loop_
_entity_poly.entity_id
_entity_poly.type
_entity_poly.pdbx_seq_one_letter_code
_entity_poly.pdbx_strand_id
1 'polypeptide(L)'
;MCRRAWLVLLLLSLLDIVHLRTYDPCEFAQVLTRDQYNVSFWHIPTWTCLGYVASGLNTSYNQDGYHGLFRISGQHWCGQCNMTCDKLMDDDITDDMACANTIYERHNNIRNSGFRAWGSFYSVCLEPWVHLKDHDCHKFWKFLILRIPKLDHERFLNTRHGETTENILTAEQIGVAFPEANNNTNSTSGHQAEHHTAWAAHHLLVSDAGILILVLLLVFVVAGSIEIWRRYDLPLSNLCP
;
A
#
# COMPACT_ATOMS: atom_id res chain seq x y z
N MET A 1 -25.13 30.75 21.03
CA MET A 1 -23.89 30.28 20.34
C MET A 1 -23.60 28.78 20.52
N CYS A 2 -24.19 28.11 21.52
CA CYS A 2 -23.96 26.67 21.81
C CYS A 2 -24.29 25.70 20.64
N ARG A 3 -25.36 25.98 19.87
CA ARG A 3 -25.76 25.16 18.72
C ARG A 3 -24.76 25.21 17.55
N ARG A 4 -24.02 26.31 17.41
CA ARG A 4 -22.95 26.45 16.39
C ARG A 4 -21.68 25.71 16.83
N ALA A 5 -21.37 25.68 18.12
CA ALA A 5 -20.26 24.89 18.65
C ALA A 5 -20.48 23.38 18.45
N TRP A 6 -21.70 22.89 18.63
CA TRP A 6 -22.07 21.49 18.33
C TRP A 6 -21.96 21.16 16.85
N LEU A 7 -22.40 22.06 15.96
CA LEU A 7 -22.24 21.88 14.52
C LEU A 7 -20.77 21.88 14.10
N VAL A 8 -19.93 22.72 14.71
CA VAL A 8 -18.48 22.75 14.44
C VAL A 8 -17.79 21.49 14.96
N LEU A 9 -18.14 20.99 16.13
CA LEU A 9 -17.60 19.73 16.66
C LEU A 9 -18.05 18.51 15.84
N LEU A 10 -19.31 18.50 15.39
CA LEU A 10 -19.83 17.44 14.52
C LEU A 10 -19.22 17.51 13.11
N LEU A 11 -18.92 18.71 12.60
CA LEU A 11 -18.18 18.91 11.36
C LEU A 11 -16.69 18.51 11.49
N LEU A 12 -16.07 18.78 12.64
CA LEU A 12 -14.69 18.38 12.97
C LEU A 12 -14.55 16.85 13.15
N SER A 13 -15.57 16.17 13.66
CA SER A 13 -15.60 14.70 13.71
C SER A 13 -15.89 14.04 12.37
N LEU A 14 -16.45 14.79 11.40
CA LEU A 14 -16.70 14.32 10.03
C LEU A 14 -15.51 14.56 9.08
N LEU A 15 -14.47 15.24 9.55
CA LEU A 15 -13.17 15.28 8.89
C LEU A 15 -12.44 13.96 9.18
N ASP A 16 -12.99 12.85 8.70
CA ASP A 16 -12.21 11.63 8.55
C ASP A 16 -11.09 11.97 7.57
N ILE A 17 -9.87 11.92 8.08
CA ILE A 17 -8.67 12.23 7.31
C ILE A 17 -8.57 11.14 6.25
N VAL A 18 -8.84 11.49 4.99
CA VAL A 18 -8.40 10.67 3.85
C VAL A 18 -6.89 10.71 3.90
N HIS A 19 -6.30 9.73 4.58
CA HIS A 19 -4.88 9.56 4.58
C HIS A 19 -4.50 9.00 3.22
N LEU A 20 -3.56 9.68 2.58
CA LEU A 20 -2.91 9.22 1.37
C LEU A 20 -1.65 8.50 1.83
N ARG A 21 -1.62 7.17 1.74
CA ARG A 21 -0.46 6.39 2.16
C ARG A 21 0.39 5.96 0.97
N THR A 22 1.67 6.29 1.05
CA THR A 22 2.70 5.73 0.17
C THR A 22 3.69 4.98 1.04
N TYR A 23 3.90 3.70 0.79
CA TYR A 23 4.85 2.89 1.56
C TYR A 23 6.28 3.02 1.04
N ASP A 24 7.24 2.95 1.95
CA ASP A 24 8.60 2.57 1.58
C ASP A 24 8.67 1.08 1.23
N PRO A 25 9.51 0.64 0.27
CA PRO A 25 9.57 -0.77 -0.14
C PRO A 25 9.84 -1.76 1.00
N CYS A 26 10.76 -1.43 1.91
CA CYS A 26 11.03 -2.31 3.06
C CYS A 26 9.88 -2.31 4.09
N GLU A 27 9.18 -1.19 4.25
CA GLU A 27 8.00 -1.09 5.13
C GLU A 27 6.89 -1.98 4.57
N PHE A 28 6.61 -1.88 3.27
CA PHE A 28 5.62 -2.72 2.62
C PHE A 28 5.96 -4.20 2.72
N ALA A 29 7.21 -4.58 2.44
CA ALA A 29 7.68 -5.96 2.59
C ALA A 29 7.51 -6.49 4.02
N GLN A 30 7.72 -5.65 5.04
CA GLN A 30 7.46 -5.97 6.44
C GLN A 30 5.98 -6.19 6.70
N VAL A 31 5.11 -5.30 6.20
CA VAL A 31 3.66 -5.43 6.34
C VAL A 31 3.18 -6.77 5.77
N LEU A 32 3.65 -7.16 4.59
CA LEU A 32 3.27 -8.43 3.96
C LEU A 32 3.70 -9.71 4.71
N THR A 33 4.54 -9.59 5.75
CA THR A 33 4.85 -10.75 6.62
C THR A 33 3.74 -11.11 7.59
N ARG A 34 2.73 -10.25 7.76
CA ARG A 34 1.60 -10.53 8.65
C ARG A 34 0.70 -11.59 8.04
N ASP A 35 0.32 -12.58 8.84
CA ASP A 35 -0.50 -13.72 8.41
C ASP A 35 -1.84 -13.31 7.77
N GLN A 36 -2.40 -12.15 8.15
CA GLN A 36 -3.66 -11.64 7.61
C GLN A 36 -3.67 -11.44 6.08
N TYR A 37 -2.50 -11.23 5.45
CA TYR A 37 -2.41 -10.98 4.01
C TYR A 37 -2.25 -12.27 3.19
N ASN A 38 -2.09 -13.43 3.84
CA ASN A 38 -1.95 -14.74 3.20
C ASN A 38 -0.87 -14.77 2.08
N VAL A 39 0.23 -14.03 2.27
CA VAL A 39 1.33 -13.98 1.31
C VAL A 39 2.41 -14.98 1.72
N SER A 40 2.74 -15.89 0.82
CA SER A 40 3.92 -16.75 1.01
C SER A 40 5.17 -15.88 1.15
N PHE A 41 6.02 -16.20 2.14
CA PHE A 41 7.27 -15.48 2.39
C PHE A 41 8.10 -15.27 1.11
N TRP A 42 8.14 -16.29 0.24
CA TRP A 42 8.89 -16.27 -1.01
C TRP A 42 8.34 -15.32 -2.09
N HIS A 43 7.06 -14.94 -1.96
CA HIS A 43 6.37 -14.05 -2.88
C HIS A 43 6.43 -12.58 -2.45
N ILE A 44 6.75 -12.29 -1.19
CA ILE A 44 6.85 -10.92 -0.66
C ILE A 44 7.75 -10.01 -1.52
N PRO A 45 8.96 -10.43 -1.95
CA PRO A 45 9.82 -9.59 -2.78
C PRO A 45 9.17 -9.23 -4.11
N THR A 46 8.53 -10.20 -4.78
CA THR A 46 7.84 -9.99 -6.05
C THR A 46 6.64 -9.07 -5.89
N TRP A 47 5.81 -9.26 -4.86
CA TRP A 47 4.69 -8.36 -4.56
C TRP A 47 5.15 -6.94 -4.27
N THR A 48 6.24 -6.78 -3.53
CA THR A 48 6.81 -5.46 -3.22
C THR A 48 7.30 -4.78 -4.50
N CYS A 49 8.02 -5.51 -5.36
CA CYS A 49 8.44 -4.98 -6.66
C CYS A 49 7.24 -4.59 -7.53
N LEU A 50 6.21 -5.44 -7.59
CA LEU A 50 5.00 -5.16 -8.38
C LEU A 50 4.29 -3.90 -7.92
N GLY A 51 4.07 -3.74 -6.61
CA GLY A 51 3.44 -2.54 -6.07
C GLY A 51 4.27 -1.28 -6.35
N TYR A 52 5.60 -1.39 -6.25
CA TYR A 52 6.51 -0.29 -6.56
C TYR A 52 6.49 0.11 -8.04
N VAL A 53 6.64 -0.85 -8.96
CA VAL A 53 6.65 -0.57 -10.40
C VAL A 53 5.27 -0.13 -10.88
N ALA A 54 4.19 -0.68 -10.31
CA ALA A 54 2.84 -0.33 -10.71
C ALA A 54 2.48 1.10 -10.28
N SER A 55 2.56 1.41 -8.98
CA SER A 55 2.01 2.65 -8.41
C SER A 55 3.00 3.48 -7.60
N GLY A 56 4.25 3.03 -7.45
CA GLY A 56 5.18 3.59 -6.47
C GLY A 56 4.79 3.28 -5.03
N LEU A 57 4.06 2.17 -4.80
CA LEU A 57 3.49 1.79 -3.50
C LEU A 57 2.51 2.82 -2.91
N ASN A 58 1.79 3.53 -3.78
CA ASN A 58 0.75 4.48 -3.39
C ASN A 58 -0.60 3.76 -3.26
N THR A 59 -1.17 3.70 -2.06
CA THR A 59 -2.48 3.09 -1.79
C THR A 59 -3.61 3.82 -2.50
N SER A 60 -3.52 5.14 -2.66
CA SER A 60 -4.59 5.94 -3.26
C SER A 60 -4.47 6.09 -4.78
N TYR A 61 -3.64 5.27 -5.45
CA TYR A 61 -3.43 5.43 -6.88
C TYR A 61 -4.76 5.31 -7.63
N ASN A 62 -5.05 6.27 -8.50
CA ASN A 62 -6.26 6.31 -9.30
C ASN A 62 -6.00 6.97 -10.65
N GLN A 63 -5.89 6.16 -11.70
CA GLN A 63 -5.67 6.67 -13.05
C GLN A 63 -6.25 5.70 -14.07
N ASP A 64 -6.95 6.23 -15.08
CA ASP A 64 -7.46 5.46 -16.23
C ASP A 64 -8.30 4.22 -15.85
N GLY A 65 -9.03 4.28 -14.73
CA GLY A 65 -9.85 3.16 -14.23
C GLY A 65 -9.06 2.05 -13.52
N TYR A 66 -7.81 2.32 -13.15
CA TYR A 66 -6.95 1.45 -12.36
C TYR A 66 -6.72 2.02 -10.96
N HIS A 67 -6.76 1.13 -9.98
CA HIS A 67 -6.82 1.51 -8.57
C HIS A 67 -5.70 0.84 -7.74
N GLY A 68 -5.20 1.59 -6.77
CA GLY A 68 -4.43 1.06 -5.66
C GLY A 68 -3.02 0.62 -5.97
N LEU A 69 -2.44 -0.05 -4.98
CA LEU A 69 -1.05 -0.51 -4.96
C LEU A 69 -0.66 -1.27 -6.22
N PHE A 70 -1.54 -2.15 -6.67
CA PHE A 70 -1.28 -3.09 -7.77
C PHE A 70 -1.88 -2.65 -9.10
N ARG A 71 -2.40 -1.41 -9.19
CA ARG A 71 -3.12 -0.88 -10.35
C ARG A 71 -4.13 -1.89 -10.88
N ILE A 72 -5.07 -2.29 -10.05
CA ILE A 72 -6.10 -3.28 -10.39
C ILE A 72 -7.20 -2.59 -11.22
N SER A 73 -7.61 -3.22 -12.33
CA SER A 73 -8.69 -2.68 -13.18
C SER A 73 -10.02 -2.71 -12.44
N GLY A 74 -10.60 -1.53 -12.22
CA GLY A 74 -11.87 -1.41 -11.50
C GLY A 74 -13.04 -2.07 -12.24
N GLN A 75 -13.04 -1.94 -13.57
CA GLN A 75 -14.07 -2.50 -14.43
C GLN A 75 -14.11 -4.03 -14.40
N HIS A 76 -12.96 -4.69 -14.18
CA HIS A 76 -12.85 -6.14 -14.31
C HIS A 76 -12.83 -6.85 -12.96
N TRP A 77 -12.16 -6.29 -11.96
CA TRP A 77 -11.81 -7.03 -10.74
C TRP A 77 -12.62 -6.66 -9.51
N CYS A 78 -13.03 -5.41 -9.31
CA CYS A 78 -13.76 -5.03 -8.09
C CYS A 78 -15.02 -5.89 -7.89
N GLY A 79 -15.84 -6.07 -8.93
CA GLY A 79 -17.01 -6.95 -8.89
C GLY A 79 -16.66 -8.42 -8.70
N GLN A 80 -15.56 -8.90 -9.30
CA GLN A 80 -15.11 -10.30 -9.17
C GLN A 80 -14.45 -10.61 -7.81
N CYS A 81 -13.91 -9.58 -7.14
CA CYS A 81 -13.41 -9.60 -5.78
C CYS A 81 -14.50 -9.23 -4.76
N ASN A 82 -15.75 -9.05 -5.19
CA ASN A 82 -16.91 -8.71 -4.37
C ASN A 82 -16.71 -7.46 -3.48
N MET A 83 -16.14 -6.40 -4.06
CA MET A 83 -15.85 -5.14 -3.40
C MET A 83 -16.13 -3.93 -4.28
N THR A 84 -16.25 -2.74 -3.68
CA THR A 84 -16.24 -1.46 -4.39
C THR A 84 -14.81 -1.02 -4.66
N CYS A 85 -14.54 -0.36 -5.79
CA CYS A 85 -13.16 0.04 -6.13
C CYS A 85 -12.54 1.08 -5.19
N ASP A 86 -13.36 1.80 -4.42
CA ASP A 86 -12.87 2.72 -3.37
C ASP A 86 -12.08 2.00 -2.27
N LYS A 87 -12.30 0.69 -2.12
CA LYS A 87 -11.58 -0.14 -1.14
C LYS A 87 -10.11 -0.34 -1.50
N LEU A 88 -9.83 -0.50 -2.79
CA LEU A 88 -8.47 -0.52 -3.32
C LEU A 88 -7.73 0.83 -3.23
N MET A 89 -8.39 1.88 -2.75
CA MET A 89 -7.82 3.23 -2.67
C MET A 89 -7.73 3.76 -1.24
N ASP A 90 -8.12 2.95 -0.25
CA ASP A 90 -8.00 3.28 1.16
C ASP A 90 -6.64 2.79 1.72
N ASP A 91 -6.35 3.12 2.98
CA ASP A 91 -5.08 2.76 3.60
C ASP A 91 -5.04 1.31 4.15
N ASP A 92 -6.18 0.63 4.20
CA ASP A 92 -6.31 -0.75 4.63
C ASP A 92 -6.08 -1.72 3.46
N ILE A 93 -4.83 -2.08 3.27
CA ILE A 93 -4.41 -2.96 2.16
C ILE A 93 -4.90 -4.42 2.26
N THR A 94 -5.74 -4.75 3.25
CA THR A 94 -6.25 -6.10 3.47
C THR A 94 -7.09 -6.57 2.28
N ASP A 95 -7.93 -5.71 1.74
CA ASP A 95 -8.74 -6.04 0.58
C ASP A 95 -7.97 -5.97 -0.74
N ASP A 96 -6.99 -5.07 -0.87
CA ASP A 96 -6.03 -5.06 -1.99
C ASP A 96 -5.32 -6.41 -2.11
N MET A 97 -4.74 -6.89 -1.01
CA MET A 97 -4.01 -8.15 -0.99
C MET A 97 -4.93 -9.35 -1.23
N ALA A 98 -6.15 -9.33 -0.70
CA ALA A 98 -7.13 -10.39 -0.95
C ALA A 98 -7.52 -10.45 -2.44
N CYS A 99 -7.76 -9.30 -3.08
CA CYS A 99 -8.09 -9.25 -4.50
C CYS A 99 -6.88 -9.63 -5.36
N ALA A 100 -5.68 -9.15 -5.03
CA ALA A 100 -4.45 -9.51 -5.72
C ALA A 100 -4.15 -11.01 -5.63
N ASN A 101 -4.33 -11.65 -4.47
CA ASN A 101 -4.22 -13.10 -4.33
C ASN A 101 -5.25 -13.85 -5.18
N THR A 102 -6.49 -13.36 -5.24
CA THR A 102 -7.53 -13.93 -6.12
C THR A 102 -7.12 -13.87 -7.60
N ILE A 103 -6.55 -12.74 -8.04
CA ILE A 103 -6.03 -12.57 -9.40
C ILE A 103 -4.88 -13.54 -9.65
N TYR A 104 -3.94 -13.63 -8.71
CA TYR A 104 -2.79 -14.54 -8.77
C TYR A 104 -3.24 -16.00 -8.90
N GLU A 105 -4.14 -16.48 -8.04
CA GLU A 105 -4.61 -17.86 -8.06
C GLU A 105 -5.32 -18.21 -9.37
N ARG A 106 -6.18 -17.32 -9.87
CA ARG A 106 -6.87 -17.53 -11.16
C ARG A 106 -5.89 -17.62 -12.33
N HIS A 107 -4.84 -16.81 -12.34
CA HIS A 107 -3.84 -16.83 -13.40
C HIS A 107 -2.81 -17.95 -13.26
N ASN A 108 -2.53 -18.40 -12.04
CA ASN A 108 -1.58 -19.48 -11.79
C ASN A 108 -2.02 -20.78 -12.47
N ASN A 109 -3.33 -21.05 -12.44
CA ASN A 109 -3.94 -22.20 -13.10
C ASN A 109 -3.88 -22.13 -14.64
N ILE A 110 -3.58 -20.96 -15.21
CA ILE A 110 -3.64 -20.71 -16.66
C ILE A 110 -2.23 -20.53 -17.26
N ARG A 111 -1.27 -19.98 -16.51
CA ARG A 111 -0.01 -19.44 -17.08
C ARG A 111 1.28 -19.90 -16.40
N ASN A 112 1.27 -20.98 -15.63
CA ASN A 112 2.41 -21.52 -14.85
C ASN A 112 2.96 -20.58 -13.75
N SER A 113 2.61 -19.28 -13.76
CA SER A 113 2.87 -18.30 -12.69
C SER A 113 1.74 -17.28 -12.63
N GLY A 114 1.10 -17.14 -11.46
CA GLY A 114 0.03 -16.18 -11.22
C GLY A 114 0.44 -14.71 -11.40
N PHE A 115 1.72 -14.39 -11.23
CA PHE A 115 2.24 -13.03 -11.40
C PHE A 115 2.17 -12.52 -12.84
N ARG A 116 2.01 -13.41 -13.83
CA ARG A 116 1.85 -13.02 -15.24
C ARG A 116 0.59 -12.21 -15.50
N ALA A 117 -0.35 -12.13 -14.55
CA ALA A 117 -1.48 -11.20 -14.61
C ALA A 117 -1.05 -9.72 -14.68
N TRP A 118 0.15 -9.39 -14.18
CA TRP A 118 0.70 -8.03 -14.17
C TRP A 118 1.58 -7.71 -15.39
N GLY A 119 1.65 -8.59 -16.39
CA GLY A 119 2.25 -8.30 -17.70
C GLY A 119 3.67 -7.73 -17.64
N SER A 120 3.85 -6.54 -18.24
CA SER A 120 5.14 -5.86 -18.32
C SER A 120 5.72 -5.49 -16.96
N PHE A 121 4.90 -5.16 -15.96
CA PHE A 121 5.40 -4.90 -14.60
C PHE A 121 6.06 -6.14 -14.01
N TYR A 122 5.49 -7.33 -14.24
CA TYR A 122 6.10 -8.57 -13.77
C TYR A 122 7.43 -8.87 -14.47
N SER A 123 7.59 -8.49 -15.75
CA SER A 123 8.86 -8.69 -16.46
C SER A 123 10.04 -7.94 -15.83
N VAL A 124 9.78 -6.80 -15.19
CA VAL A 124 10.76 -6.04 -14.40
C VAL A 124 11.05 -6.73 -13.06
N CYS A 125 10.07 -7.46 -12.52
CA CYS A 125 10.11 -8.09 -11.20
C CYS A 125 10.52 -9.58 -11.20
N LEU A 126 11.15 -10.07 -12.29
CA LEU A 126 11.75 -11.42 -12.32
C LEU A 126 12.93 -11.54 -11.33
N GLU A 127 13.65 -10.43 -11.13
CA GLU A 127 14.70 -10.28 -10.13
C GLU A 127 14.34 -9.18 -9.13
N PRO A 128 13.34 -9.41 -8.25
CA PRO A 128 12.76 -8.36 -7.41
C PRO A 128 13.78 -7.72 -6.44
N TRP A 129 14.86 -8.44 -6.15
CA TRP A 129 15.93 -8.00 -5.25
C TRP A 129 16.76 -6.84 -5.81
N VAL A 130 16.81 -6.65 -7.13
CA VAL A 130 17.57 -5.55 -7.76
C VAL A 130 17.02 -4.21 -7.32
N HIS A 131 15.69 -4.06 -7.29
CA HIS A 131 15.02 -2.83 -6.87
C HIS A 131 14.99 -2.65 -5.34
N LEU A 132 15.11 -3.72 -4.56
CA LEU A 132 15.12 -3.66 -3.10
C LEU A 132 16.51 -3.40 -2.50
N LYS A 133 17.57 -3.52 -3.31
CA LYS A 133 18.97 -3.42 -2.85
C LYS A 133 19.32 -2.03 -2.34
N ASP A 134 18.76 -1.00 -2.94
CA ASP A 134 19.08 0.41 -2.63
C ASP A 134 18.35 0.92 -1.38
N HIS A 135 17.38 0.17 -0.86
CA HIS A 135 16.54 0.58 0.28
C HIS A 135 17.02 0.05 1.65
N ASP A 136 18.22 -0.55 1.75
CA ASP A 136 18.81 -1.15 2.98
C ASP A 136 17.85 -2.11 3.73
N CYS A 137 17.05 -2.90 3.00
CA CYS A 137 16.23 -3.95 3.63
C CYS A 137 17.09 -5.11 4.22
N HIS A 138 18.42 -5.04 4.14
CA HIS A 138 19.35 -6.12 4.47
C HIS A 138 19.19 -6.63 5.90
N LYS A 139 18.97 -5.75 6.88
CA LYS A 139 18.80 -6.16 8.28
C LYS A 139 17.54 -7.00 8.48
N PHE A 140 16.45 -6.60 7.84
CA PHE A 140 15.17 -7.29 7.88
C PHE A 140 15.25 -8.66 7.21
N TRP A 141 15.73 -8.72 5.97
CA TRP A 141 15.85 -9.98 5.23
C TRP A 141 16.85 -10.95 5.85
N LYS A 142 17.99 -10.46 6.35
CA LYS A 142 18.96 -11.30 7.06
C LYS A 142 18.34 -11.94 8.30
N PHE A 143 17.52 -11.22 9.05
CA PHE A 143 16.84 -11.76 10.23
C PHE A 143 15.72 -12.75 9.87
N LEU A 144 14.92 -12.46 8.84
CA LEU A 144 13.87 -13.38 8.40
C LEU A 144 14.41 -14.66 7.76
N ILE A 145 15.42 -14.56 6.89
CA ILE A 145 16.02 -15.72 6.22
C ILE A 145 16.63 -16.69 7.26
N LEU A 146 17.20 -16.17 8.36
CA LEU A 146 17.72 -17.00 9.45
C LEU A 146 16.64 -17.78 10.21
N ARG A 147 15.37 -17.39 10.12
CA ARG A 147 14.25 -18.11 10.75
C ARG A 147 13.63 -19.18 9.85
N ILE A 148 14.05 -19.30 8.59
CA ILE A 148 13.46 -20.24 7.63
C ILE A 148 14.23 -21.57 7.66
N PRO A 149 13.54 -22.72 7.77
CA PRO A 149 14.18 -24.03 7.65
C PRO A 149 14.92 -24.16 6.30
N LYS A 150 16.16 -24.66 6.31
CA LYS A 150 17.01 -24.81 5.11
C LYS A 150 16.34 -25.55 3.94
N LEU A 151 15.34 -26.39 4.20
CA LEU A 151 14.63 -27.18 3.20
C LEU A 151 13.80 -26.33 2.21
N ASP A 152 13.26 -25.19 2.64
CA ASP A 152 12.41 -24.34 1.80
C ASP A 152 13.22 -23.42 0.89
N HIS A 153 14.47 -23.09 1.29
CA HIS A 153 15.37 -22.23 0.53
C HIS A 153 15.77 -22.85 -0.82
N GLU A 154 16.17 -24.12 -0.81
CA GLU A 154 16.62 -24.84 -2.02
C GLU A 154 15.47 -25.07 -3.02
N ARG A 155 14.24 -25.29 -2.52
CA ARG A 155 13.06 -25.47 -3.37
C ARG A 155 12.76 -24.19 -4.17
N PHE A 156 12.86 -23.02 -3.55
CA PHE A 156 12.61 -21.74 -4.23
C PHE A 156 13.66 -21.40 -5.29
N LEU A 157 14.94 -21.65 -5.01
CA LEU A 157 16.01 -21.43 -5.99
C LEU A 157 15.85 -22.32 -7.23
N ASN A 158 15.42 -23.57 -7.03
CA ASN A 158 15.18 -24.50 -8.14
C ASN A 158 13.93 -24.18 -8.97
N THR A 159 12.87 -23.62 -8.39
CA THR A 159 11.66 -23.22 -9.14
C THR A 159 11.94 -22.07 -10.12
N ARG A 160 12.88 -21.16 -9.81
CA ARG A 160 13.23 -20.03 -10.70
C ARG A 160 14.07 -20.41 -11.92
N HIS A 161 14.88 -21.47 -11.83
CA HIS A 161 15.75 -21.87 -12.94
C HIS A 161 15.01 -22.45 -14.16
N GLY A 162 13.67 -22.61 -14.11
CA GLY A 162 12.85 -23.14 -15.20
C GLY A 162 11.97 -22.11 -15.95
N GLU A 163 11.96 -20.83 -15.56
CA GLU A 163 11.11 -19.82 -16.23
C GLU A 163 11.88 -19.11 -17.35
N THR A 164 12.02 -19.78 -18.51
CA THR A 164 12.53 -19.14 -19.74
C THR A 164 11.46 -18.26 -20.39
N THR A 165 11.89 -17.09 -20.86
CA THR A 165 11.15 -16.10 -21.64
C THR A 165 10.55 -16.71 -22.92
N GLU A 166 9.28 -17.14 -22.88
CA GLU A 166 8.52 -17.41 -24.10
C GLU A 166 7.08 -16.85 -24.03
N ASN A 167 6.75 -16.15 -25.13
CA ASN A 167 5.44 -15.72 -25.62
C ASN A 167 4.64 -14.71 -24.79
N ILE A 168 5.01 -13.43 -24.93
CA ILE A 168 4.19 -12.27 -24.57
C ILE A 168 3.10 -12.11 -25.66
N LEU A 169 1.88 -12.59 -25.37
CA LEU A 169 0.69 -12.29 -26.17
C LEU A 169 0.10 -10.92 -25.75
N THR A 170 -0.56 -10.24 -26.69
CA THR A 170 -0.94 -8.82 -26.62
C THR A 170 -1.97 -8.51 -25.51
N ALA A 171 -1.91 -7.25 -25.04
CA ALA A 171 -2.63 -6.72 -23.88
C ALA A 171 -4.17 -6.77 -23.96
N GLU A 172 -4.74 -7.06 -25.13
CA GLU A 172 -6.19 -7.06 -25.36
C GLU A 172 -6.90 -8.33 -24.83
N GLN A 173 -6.16 -9.40 -24.52
CA GLN A 173 -6.73 -10.68 -24.06
C GLN A 173 -6.73 -10.88 -22.53
N ILE A 174 -6.23 -9.91 -21.73
CA ILE A 174 -5.73 -10.18 -20.36
C ILE A 174 -6.56 -9.50 -19.25
N GLY A 175 -7.48 -8.59 -19.57
CA GLY A 175 -8.28 -7.91 -18.53
C GLY A 175 -7.46 -7.08 -17.52
N VAL A 176 -6.21 -6.77 -17.90
CA VAL A 176 -5.31 -5.79 -17.29
C VAL A 176 -4.53 -5.18 -18.47
N ALA A 177 -4.93 -3.99 -18.92
CA ALA A 177 -4.37 -3.33 -20.10
C ALA A 177 -3.92 -1.91 -19.74
N PHE A 178 -2.62 -1.69 -19.56
CA PHE A 178 -2.09 -0.33 -19.52
C PHE A 178 -1.81 0.18 -20.94
N PRO A 179 -2.06 1.47 -21.23
CA PRO A 179 -1.68 2.07 -22.50
C PRO A 179 -0.15 2.05 -22.64
N GLU A 180 0.31 1.68 -23.84
CA GLU A 180 1.72 1.69 -24.21
C GLU A 180 2.27 3.12 -24.17
N ALA A 181 3.33 3.35 -23.39
CA ALA A 181 4.15 4.53 -23.53
C ALA A 181 4.87 4.48 -24.89
N ASN A 182 4.64 5.49 -25.70
CA ASN A 182 5.20 5.67 -27.03
C ASN A 182 6.70 6.01 -26.98
N ASN A 183 7.57 5.00 -26.98
CA ASN A 183 9.02 5.22 -27.07
C ASN A 183 9.47 5.44 -28.52
N ASN A 184 9.31 6.66 -29.02
CA ASN A 184 10.08 7.16 -30.15
C ASN A 184 11.19 8.10 -29.66
N THR A 185 12.33 7.54 -29.24
CA THR A 185 13.63 8.21 -29.38
C THR A 185 14.75 7.18 -29.35
N ASN A 186 15.48 7.10 -30.47
CA ASN A 186 16.78 6.46 -30.59
C ASN A 186 17.83 7.13 -29.68
N SER A 187 18.88 6.35 -29.38
CA SER A 187 20.25 6.78 -29.06
C SER A 187 20.69 6.67 -27.60
N THR A 188 21.45 5.59 -27.32
CA THR A 188 22.88 5.64 -26.96
C THR A 188 23.29 6.19 -25.57
N SER A 189 23.86 5.30 -24.75
CA SER A 189 24.83 5.48 -23.64
C SER A 189 24.73 6.71 -22.72
N GLY A 190 24.59 6.45 -21.41
CA GLY A 190 24.94 7.44 -20.38
C GLY A 190 24.67 6.94 -18.97
N HIS A 191 25.72 6.56 -18.25
CA HIS A 191 25.70 6.52 -16.78
C HIS A 191 25.50 7.94 -16.26
N GLN A 192 24.44 8.19 -15.49
CA GLN A 192 24.48 9.18 -14.43
C GLN A 192 23.40 8.89 -13.39
N ALA A 193 23.86 8.48 -12.22
CA ALA A 193 23.09 8.48 -10.99
C ALA A 193 22.90 9.94 -10.57
N GLU A 194 21.66 10.41 -10.53
CA GLU A 194 21.33 11.71 -9.96
C GLU A 194 20.88 11.53 -8.50
N HIS A 195 21.70 12.08 -7.62
CA HIS A 195 21.43 12.31 -6.21
C HIS A 195 20.20 13.21 -6.05
N HIS A 196 19.13 12.71 -5.42
CA HIS A 196 18.16 13.56 -4.76
C HIS A 196 18.40 13.59 -3.26
N THR A 197 18.83 14.76 -2.80
CA THR A 197 19.00 15.16 -1.42
C THR A 197 17.68 15.21 -0.68
N ALA A 198 17.63 14.49 0.44
CA ALA A 198 17.03 14.84 1.73
C ALA A 198 15.75 15.71 1.75
N TRP A 199 14.69 15.10 2.27
CA TRP A 199 13.99 15.67 3.43
C TRP A 199 13.48 14.52 4.29
N ALA A 200 14.17 14.28 5.40
CA ALA A 200 13.66 13.44 6.48
C ALA A 200 12.50 14.18 7.14
N ALA A 201 11.30 14.02 6.58
CA ALA A 201 10.09 14.23 7.37
C ALA A 201 9.98 13.04 8.32
N HIS A 202 10.36 13.25 9.58
CA HIS A 202 9.91 12.39 10.67
C HIS A 202 8.38 12.53 10.77
N HIS A 203 7.66 11.81 9.92
CA HIS A 203 6.25 11.54 10.14
C HIS A 203 6.19 10.53 11.27
N LEU A 204 6.00 11.06 12.48
CA LEU A 204 5.50 10.30 13.61
C LEU A 204 4.22 9.60 13.13
N LEU A 205 4.34 8.29 12.87
CA LEU A 205 3.22 7.40 12.71
C LEU A 205 2.31 7.64 13.91
N VAL A 206 1.17 8.28 13.69
CA VAL A 206 0.08 8.23 14.65
C VAL A 206 -0.39 6.79 14.59
N SER A 207 0.23 5.94 15.40
CA SER A 207 -0.24 4.58 15.63
C SER A 207 -1.71 4.63 16.07
N ASP A 208 -2.44 3.52 15.99
CA ASP A 208 -3.80 3.42 16.58
C ASP A 208 -3.80 3.87 18.06
N ALA A 209 -2.67 3.67 18.76
CA ALA A 209 -2.45 4.19 20.11
C ALA A 209 -2.31 5.72 20.15
N GLY A 210 -1.71 6.36 19.14
CA GLY A 210 -1.64 7.81 19.00
C GLY A 210 -3.01 8.48 18.83
N ILE A 211 -3.90 7.86 18.04
CA ILE A 211 -5.30 8.33 17.91
C ILE A 211 -6.04 8.14 19.23
N LEU A 212 -5.89 6.98 19.89
CA LEU A 212 -6.46 6.73 21.21
C LEU A 212 -5.95 7.73 22.26
N ILE A 213 -4.66 8.05 22.26
CA ILE A 213 -4.08 9.04 23.18
C ILE A 213 -4.61 10.44 22.86
N LEU A 214 -4.72 10.82 21.59
CA LEU A 214 -5.30 12.10 21.20
C LEU A 214 -6.76 12.23 21.65
N VAL A 215 -7.57 11.18 21.41
CA VAL A 215 -8.97 11.11 21.85
C VAL A 215 -9.07 11.17 23.37
N LEU A 216 -8.25 10.41 24.10
CA LEU A 216 -8.21 10.46 25.56
C LEU A 216 -7.80 11.84 26.08
N LEU A 217 -6.80 12.48 25.49
CA LEU A 217 -6.37 13.84 25.84
C LEU A 217 -7.49 14.85 25.61
N LEU A 218 -8.21 14.76 24.49
CA LEU A 218 -9.37 15.61 24.22
C LEU A 218 -10.49 15.39 25.25
N VAL A 219 -10.78 14.15 25.63
CA VAL A 219 -11.75 13.83 26.68
C VAL A 219 -11.33 14.43 28.03
N PHE A 220 -10.05 14.34 28.42
CA PHE A 220 -9.56 14.93 29.66
C PHE A 220 -9.59 16.46 29.65
N VAL A 221 -9.25 17.10 28.54
CA VAL A 221 -9.32 18.56 28.39
C VAL A 221 -10.78 19.04 28.47
N VAL A 222 -11.72 18.33 27.84
CA VAL A 222 -13.15 18.65 27.91
C VAL A 222 -13.69 18.42 29.32
N ALA A 223 -13.38 17.30 29.97
CA ALA A 223 -13.80 17.03 31.34
C ALA A 223 -13.22 18.04 32.34
N GLY A 224 -11.94 18.38 32.20
CA GLY A 224 -11.27 19.37 33.04
C GLY A 224 -11.83 20.78 32.87
N SER A 225 -12.14 21.18 31.63
CA SER A 225 -12.79 22.46 31.38
C SER A 225 -14.22 22.50 31.94
N ILE A 226 -15.00 21.42 31.85
CA ILE A 226 -16.33 21.33 32.48
C ILE A 226 -16.23 21.46 34.01
N GLU A 227 -15.26 20.80 34.64
CA GLU A 227 -15.09 20.84 36.09
C GLU A 227 -14.59 22.20 36.58
N ILE A 228 -13.73 22.87 35.81
CA ILE A 228 -13.34 24.28 36.02
C ILE A 228 -14.57 25.18 35.94
N TRP A 229 -15.38 25.03 34.89
CA TRP A 229 -16.63 25.78 34.72
C TRP A 229 -17.59 25.60 35.90
N ARG A 230 -17.75 24.35 36.37
CA ARG A 230 -18.55 24.01 37.56
C ARG A 230 -18.01 24.67 38.83
N ARG A 231 -16.68 24.72 38.99
CA ARG A 231 -16.02 25.24 40.20
C ARG A 231 -16.03 26.77 40.27
N TYR A 232 -16.01 27.46 39.13
CA TYR A 232 -16.04 28.92 39.08
C TYR A 232 -17.44 29.52 38.98
N ASP A 233 -18.49 28.68 38.99
CA ASP A 233 -19.90 29.07 38.97
C ASP A 233 -20.19 30.19 37.96
N LEU A 234 -19.55 30.09 36.79
CA LEU A 234 -19.57 31.12 35.77
C LEU A 234 -20.99 31.22 35.22
N PRO A 235 -21.69 32.36 35.44
CA PRO A 235 -23.09 32.45 35.07
C PRO A 235 -23.21 32.48 33.55
N LEU A 236 -23.86 31.44 33.01
CA LEU A 236 -24.20 31.27 31.59
C LEU A 236 -25.02 32.44 31.01
N SER A 237 -25.53 33.34 31.85
CA SER A 237 -26.34 34.50 31.48
C SER A 237 -25.57 35.62 30.76
N ASN A 238 -24.23 35.64 30.80
CA ASN A 238 -23.44 36.72 30.20
C ASN A 238 -22.76 36.35 28.87
N LEU A 239 -23.02 35.16 28.32
CA LEU A 239 -22.36 34.64 27.11
C LEU A 239 -23.31 34.40 25.93
N CYS A 240 -24.58 34.76 26.06
CA CYS A 240 -25.51 34.88 24.95
C CYS A 240 -26.39 36.13 25.18
N PRO A 241 -26.31 37.17 24.34
CA PRO A 241 -27.44 38.05 24.14
C PRO A 241 -28.57 37.31 23.40
#